data_AF-A0A100Y0A8-F1
#
_entry.id   AF-A0A100Y0A8-F1
#
_cell.length_a   1.000
_cell.length_b   1.000
_cell.length_c   1.000
_cell.angle_alpha   90.00
_cell.angle_beta   90.00
_cell.angle_gamma   90.00
#
_symmetry.space_group_name_H-M   'P 1'
#
loop_
_entity.id
_entity.type
_entity.pdbx_description
1 polymer ?
#
loop_
_entity_poly.entity_id
_entity_poly.type
_entity_poly.pdbx_seq_one_letter_code
_entity_poly.pdbx_strand_id
1 'polypeptide(L)' 'MTARPTDDLYVRYMKSFEDSTTHLGACAACQAEQPCETGAPIHERFARLQDTYLARQKQQR' A
#
# COMPACT_ATOMS: atom_id res chain seq x y z
N MET A 1 -2.64 -8.08 28.04
CA MET A 1 -3.04 -8.16 26.62
C MET A 1 -1.93 -7.51 25.80
N THR A 2 -0.94 -8.29 25.37
CA THR A 2 0.10 -7.82 24.46
C THR A 2 -0.55 -7.61 23.11
N ALA A 3 -0.92 -6.37 22.78
CA ALA A 3 -1.19 -5.99 21.40
C ALA A 3 0.07 -6.38 20.63
N ARG A 4 0.00 -7.49 19.88
CA ARG A 4 1.10 -7.90 19.02
C ARG A 4 1.41 -6.67 18.15
N PRO A 5 2.67 -6.27 17.97
CA PRO A 5 3.05 -5.13 17.12
C PRO A 5 2.76 -5.38 15.62
N THR A 6 1.84 -6.28 15.30
CA THR A 6 1.37 -6.64 13.96
C THR A 6 0.46 -5.61 13.33
N ASP A 7 -0.12 -4.66 14.06
CA ASP A 7 -1.17 -3.83 13.44
C ASP A 7 -0.75 -2.45 12.96
N ASP A 8 0.37 -1.86 13.41
CA ASP A 8 0.72 -0.52 12.91
C ASP A 8 1.16 -0.55 11.43
N LEU A 9 1.91 -1.59 11.05
CA LEU A 9 2.37 -1.75 9.67
C LEU A 9 1.24 -2.22 8.75
N TYR A 10 0.36 -3.09 9.24
CA TYR A 10 -0.83 -3.54 8.52
C TYR A 10 -1.85 -2.41 8.33
N VAL A 11 -2.12 -1.60 9.36
CA VAL A 11 -2.99 -0.42 9.28
C VAL A 11 -2.41 0.62 8.30
N ARG A 12 -1.11 0.89 8.33
CA ARG A 12 -0.46 1.80 7.35
C ARG A 12 -0.52 1.27 5.92
N TYR A 13 -0.37 -0.04 5.75
CA TYR A 13 -0.52 -0.73 4.47
C TYR A 13 -1.96 -0.60 3.95
N MET A 14 -2.96 -0.92 4.77
CA MET A 14 -4.38 -0.80 4.42
C MET A 14 -4.76 0.64 4.07
N LYS A 15 -4.27 1.63 4.83
CA LYS A 15 -4.53 3.04 4.52
C LYS A 15 -3.93 3.47 3.18
N SER A 16 -2.73 3.00 2.84
CA SER A 16 -2.12 3.30 1.54
C SER A 16 -2.85 2.57 0.39
N PHE A 17 -3.39 1.38 0.65
CA PHE A 17 -4.22 0.66 -0.30
C PHE A 17 -5.55 1.39 -0.54
N GLU A 18 -6.19 1.92 0.50
CA GLU A 18 -7.40 2.74 0.39
C GLU A 18 -7.15 4.03 -0.41
N ASP A 19 -6.05 4.73 -0.15
CA ASP A 19 -5.61 5.90 -0.93
C ASP A 19 -5.39 5.54 -2.41
N SER A 20 -4.71 4.42 -2.68
CA SER A 20 -4.48 3.91 -4.04
C SER A 20 -5.77 3.53 -4.75
N THR A 21 -6.72 2.91 -4.05
CA THR A 21 -8.00 2.48 -4.62
C THR A 21 -8.89 3.67 -4.89
N THR A 22 -8.92 4.64 -3.97
CA THR A 22 -9.60 5.93 -4.14
C THR A 22 -9.05 6.66 -5.38
N HIS A 23 -7.73 6.69 -5.53
CA HIS A 23 -7.09 7.30 -6.68
C HIS A 23 -7.41 6.57 -7.99
N LEU A 24 -7.38 5.23 -7.99
CA LEU A 24 -7.80 4.40 -9.14
C LEU A 24 -9.28 4.63 -9.50
N GLY A 25 -10.15 4.88 -8.53
CA GLY A 25 -11.56 5.22 -8.78
C GLY A 25 -11.75 6.60 -9.41
N ALA A 26 -10.92 7.58 -9.03
CA ALA A 26 -11.03 8.96 -9.49
C ALA A 26 -10.16 9.29 -10.73
N CYS A 27 -9.15 8.48 -11.03
CA CYS A 27 -8.18 8.74 -12.09
C CYS A 27 -8.40 7.85 -13.30
N ALA A 28 -8.97 8.41 -14.36
CA ALA A 28 -9.15 7.72 -15.64
C ALA A 28 -7.82 7.27 -16.28
N ALA A 29 -6.71 7.97 -16.01
CA ALA A 29 -5.38 7.56 -16.47
C ALA A 29 -4.94 6.24 -15.80
N CYS A 30 -5.08 6.14 -14.47
CA CYS A 30 -4.80 4.89 -13.76
C CYS A 30 -5.74 3.75 -14.19
N GLN A 31 -7.00 4.05 -14.52
CA GLN A 31 -7.96 3.06 -15.05
C GLN A 31 -7.61 2.58 -16.46
N ALA A 32 -7.06 3.49 -17.28
CA ALA A 32 -6.64 3.19 -18.66
C ALA A 32 -5.20 2.66 -18.74
N GLU A 33 -4.59 2.29 -17.60
CA GLU A 33 -3.20 1.84 -17.50
C GLU A 33 -2.20 2.84 -18.09
N GLN A 34 -2.59 4.12 -18.13
CA GLN A 34 -1.77 5.22 -18.61
C GLN A 34 -0.83 5.68 -17.49
N PRO A 35 0.37 6.20 -17.84
CA PRO A 35 1.28 6.77 -16.85
C PRO A 35 0.59 7.92 -16.12
N CYS A 36 0.35 7.72 -14.83
CA CYS A 36 -0.19 8.75 -13.96
C CYS A 36 0.90 9.28 -13.04
N GLU A 37 1.31 10.53 -13.25
CA GLU A 37 2.32 11.20 -12.41
C GLU A 37 1.91 11.25 -10.94
N THR A 38 0.60 11.32 -10.66
CA THR A 38 0.03 11.32 -9.31
C THR A 38 -0.12 9.91 -8.73
N GLY A 39 -0.39 8.91 -9.58
CA GLY A 39 -0.53 7.51 -9.18
C GLY A 39 0.81 6.83 -8.89
N ALA A 40 1.88 7.23 -9.60
CA ALA A 40 3.23 6.70 -9.41
C ALA A 40 3.73 6.76 -7.95
N PRO A 41 3.69 7.90 -7.24
CA PRO A 41 4.12 7.96 -5.84
C PRO A 41 3.19 7.17 -4.89
N ILE A 42 1.91 7.01 -5.24
CA ILE A 42 0.95 6.22 -4.45
C ILE A 42 1.27 4.72 -4.57
N HIS A 43 1.50 4.24 -5.79
CA HIS A 43 1.93 2.87 -6.06
C HIS A 43 3.29 2.55 -5.45
N GLU A 44 4.27 3.45 -5.53
CA GLU A 44 5.59 3.27 -4.92
C GLU A 44 5.48 3.11 -3.39
N ARG A 45 4.65 3.97 -2.75
CA ARG A 45 4.43 3.94 -1.31
C ARG A 45 3.73 2.65 -0.87
N PHE A 46 2.75 2.18 -1.64
CA PHE A 46 2.08 0.89 -1.42
C PHE A 46 3.08 -0.27 -1.56
N ALA A 47 3.85 -0.31 -2.64
CA ALA A 47 4.83 -1.37 -2.91
C ALA A 47 5.89 -1.46 -1.80
N ARG A 48 6.37 -0.32 -1.30
CA ARG A 48 7.32 -0.27 -0.20
C ARG A 48 6.76 -0.82 1.12
N LEU A 49 5.50 -0.53 1.42
CA LEU A 49 4.83 -1.07 2.62
C LEU A 49 4.54 -2.56 2.48
N GLN A 50 4.13 -3.01 1.29
CA GLN A 50 3.95 -4.42 0.98
C GLN A 50 5.26 -5.19 1.14
N ASP A 51 6.36 -4.69 0.57
CA ASP A 51 7.68 -5.30 0.68
C ASP A 51 8.13 -5.39 2.15
N THR A 52 7.98 -4.31 2.91
CA THR A 52 8.31 -4.29 4.34
C THR A 52 7.45 -5.29 5.13
N TYR A 53 6.16 -5.41 4.81
CA TYR A 53 5.26 -6.39 5.42
C TYR A 53 5.69 -7.83 5.11
N LEU A 54 5.96 -8.12 3.83
CA LEU A 54 6.40 -9.44 3.38
C LEU A 54 7.76 -9.82 3.97
N ALA A 55 8.71 -8.89 4.02
CA ALA A 55 10.02 -9.08 4.65
C ALA A 55 9.89 -9.38 6.15
N ARG A 56 8.96 -8.70 6.85
CA ARG A 56 8.66 -8.96 8.25
C ARG A 56 7.93 -10.29 8.46
N GLN A 57 7.05 -10.67 7.54
CA GLN A 57 6.34 -11.96 7.58
C GLN A 57 7.31 -13.13 7.38
N LYS A 58 8.25 -13.01 6.44
CA LYS A 58 9.32 -14.00 6.22
C LYS A 58 10.21 -14.19 7.44
N GLN A 59 10.53 -13.13 8.18
CA GLN A 59 11.36 -13.20 9.40
C GLN A 59 10.63 -13.79 10.61
N GLN A 60 9.30 -13.82 10.59
CA GLN A 60 8.48 -14.43 11.64
C GLN A 60 8.14 -15.90 11.38
N ARG A 61 8.60 -16.47 10.26
CA ARG A 61 8.37 -17.86 9.86
C ARG A 61 9.63 -18.69 10.08
#